data_AF-U4KBX5-F1
#
_entry.id   AF-U4KBX5-F1
#
_cell.length_a   1.000
_cell.length_b   1.000
_cell.length_c   1.000
_cell.angle_alpha   90.00
_cell.angle_beta   90.00
_cell.angle_gamma   90.00
#
_symmetry.space_group_name_H-M   'P 1'
#
loop_
_entity.id
_entity.type
_entity.pdbx_description
1 polymer ?
#
loop_
_entity_poly.entity_id
_entity_poly.type
_entity_poly.pdbx_seq_one_letter_code
_entity_poly.pdbx_strand_id
1 'polypeptide(L)'
;MILRALLIAFMFSGVSGAAIADDSHTNKVAEKIKKRVERSIKRYRKPLQGYCNYMIEMEHKGKYAYIKRIRYAGDKKICKVGKKGLKKGMRFKYKVPEMYIRIHVSE
;
A
#
# COMPACT_ATOMS: atom_id res chain seq x y z
N MET A 1 33.83 -10.29 32.68
CA MET A 1 32.72 -11.00 31.97
C MET A 1 31.42 -10.19 31.94
N ILE A 2 31.11 -9.41 32.98
CA ILE A 2 29.89 -8.58 33.07
C ILE A 2 29.82 -7.50 31.97
N LEU A 3 30.95 -6.87 31.61
CA LEU A 3 31.00 -5.83 30.56
C LEU A 3 30.73 -6.36 29.14
N ARG A 4 31.05 -7.64 28.87
CA ARG A 4 30.74 -8.31 27.60
C ARG A 4 29.26 -8.67 27.48
N ALA A 5 28.62 -9.02 28.59
CA ALA A 5 27.18 -9.31 28.62
C ALA A 5 26.32 -8.06 28.36
N LEU A 6 26.77 -6.89 28.84
CA LEU A 6 26.10 -5.60 28.60
C LEU A 6 26.14 -5.17 27.12
N LEU A 7 27.26 -5.43 26.43
CA LEU A 7 27.40 -5.15 24.99
C LEU A 7 26.50 -6.03 24.12
N ILE A 8 26.24 -7.28 24.54
CA ILE A 8 25.33 -8.20 23.83
C ILE A 8 23.87 -7.79 24.05
N ALA A 9 23.52 -7.31 25.25
CA ALA A 9 22.17 -6.83 25.55
C ALA A 9 21.78 -5.58 24.74
N PHE A 10 22.75 -4.73 24.38
CA PHE A 10 22.50 -3.51 23.60
C PHE A 10 22.27 -3.77 22.09
N MET A 11 22.66 -4.93 21.55
CA MET A 11 22.34 -5.31 20.16
C MET A 11 20.90 -5.79 19.96
N PHE A 12 20.17 -6.10 21.05
CA PHE A 12 18.81 -6.65 20.99
C PHE A 12 17.69 -5.62 21.20
N SER A 13 18.02 -4.35 21.42
CA SER A 13 17.06 -3.24 21.32
C SER A 13 16.76 -2.94 19.85
N GLY A 14 16.18 -3.92 19.16
CA GLY A 14 15.72 -3.80 17.79
C GLY A 14 14.75 -2.63 17.68
N VAL A 15 15.10 -1.67 16.84
CA VAL A 15 14.18 -0.66 16.33
C VAL A 15 13.08 -1.40 15.58
N SER A 16 12.01 -1.71 16.31
CA SER A 16 10.80 -2.32 15.78
C SER A 16 10.00 -1.22 15.08
N GLY A 17 10.54 -0.69 13.99
CA GLY A 17 9.77 0.19 13.12
C GLY A 17 8.56 -0.60 12.63
N ALA A 18 7.34 -0.10 12.88
CA ALA A 18 6.14 -0.72 12.35
C ALA A 18 6.25 -0.76 10.82
N ALA A 19 6.51 -1.95 10.27
CA ALA A 19 6.63 -2.11 8.83
C ALA A 19 5.28 -1.77 8.20
N ILE A 20 5.26 -0.70 7.40
CA ILE A 20 4.07 -0.34 6.64
C ILE A 20 3.95 -1.36 5.50
N ALA A 21 2.90 -2.18 5.55
CA ALA A 21 2.69 -3.21 4.55
C ALA A 21 2.30 -2.58 3.20
N ASP A 22 3.09 -2.87 2.17
CA ASP A 22 2.85 -2.45 0.80
C ASP A 22 3.11 -3.62 -0.17
N ASP A 23 2.02 -4.20 -0.68
CA ASP A 23 2.09 -5.38 -1.53
C ASP A 23 2.61 -5.05 -2.94
N SER A 24 2.75 -3.75 -3.29
CA SER A 24 3.29 -3.33 -4.58
C SER A 24 4.75 -3.75 -4.83
N HIS A 25 5.51 -4.10 -3.78
CA HIS A 25 6.90 -4.54 -3.91
C HIS A 25 7.03 -5.98 -4.44
N THR A 26 6.00 -6.81 -4.29
CA THR A 26 6.04 -8.23 -4.66
C THR A 26 4.93 -8.63 -5.62
N ASN A 27 3.83 -7.86 -5.70
CA ASN A 27 2.69 -8.16 -6.55
C ASN A 27 2.53 -7.15 -7.72
N LYS A 28 2.56 -7.65 -8.95
CA LYS A 28 2.43 -6.83 -10.19
C LYS A 28 1.06 -6.17 -10.37
N VAL A 29 -0.01 -6.74 -9.83
CA VAL A 29 -1.34 -6.10 -9.81
C VAL A 29 -1.32 -4.94 -8.82
N ALA A 30 -0.78 -5.16 -7.62
CA ALA A 30 -0.59 -4.13 -6.60
C ALA A 30 0.26 -2.96 -7.12
N GLU A 31 1.39 -3.24 -7.78
CA GLU A 31 2.24 -2.23 -8.43
C GLU A 31 1.46 -1.38 -9.46
N LYS A 32 0.65 -2.01 -10.32
CA LYS A 32 -0.17 -1.31 -11.31
C LYS A 32 -1.24 -0.43 -10.66
N ILE A 33 -1.81 -0.89 -9.55
CA ILE A 33 -2.76 -0.13 -8.75
C ILE A 33 -2.05 1.08 -8.12
N LYS A 34 -0.90 0.89 -7.46
CA LYS A 34 -0.10 1.96 -6.85
C LYS A 34 0.24 3.05 -7.87
N LYS A 35 0.75 2.67 -9.04
CA LYS A 35 1.04 3.62 -10.13
C LYS A 35 -0.18 4.42 -10.59
N ARG A 36 -1.41 3.91 -10.47
CA ARG A 36 -2.64 4.67 -10.79
C ARG A 36 -2.98 5.67 -9.69
N VAL A 37 -2.81 5.27 -8.44
CA VAL A 37 -2.98 6.14 -7.26
C VAL A 37 -2.00 7.30 -7.31
N GLU A 38 -0.71 7.03 -7.47
CA GLU A 38 0.36 8.05 -7.58
C GLU A 38 0.11 9.00 -8.75
N ARG A 39 -0.29 8.48 -9.92
CA ARG A 39 -0.68 9.33 -11.07
C ARG A 39 -1.88 10.23 -10.77
N SER A 40 -2.81 9.79 -9.92
CA SER A 40 -3.95 10.60 -9.50
C SER A 40 -3.50 11.72 -8.56
N ILE A 41 -2.58 11.43 -7.64
CA ILE A 41 -1.98 12.38 -6.71
C ILE A 41 -1.14 13.43 -7.47
N LYS A 42 -0.21 12.99 -8.32
CA LYS A 42 0.67 13.85 -9.13
C LYS A 42 -0.08 14.84 -10.04
N ARG A 43 -1.27 14.47 -10.53
CA ARG A 43 -2.09 15.36 -11.38
C ARG A 43 -2.91 16.38 -10.60
N TYR A 44 -2.88 16.34 -9.28
CA TYR A 44 -3.60 17.29 -8.46
C TYR A 44 -2.84 18.62 -8.42
N ARG A 45 -3.56 19.74 -8.63
CA ARG A 45 -2.96 21.06 -8.86
C ARG A 45 -2.20 21.65 -7.69
N LYS A 46 -2.47 21.21 -6.46
CA LYS A 46 -1.84 21.73 -5.23
C LYS A 46 -0.98 20.64 -4.61
N PRO A 47 0.15 20.97 -3.97
CA PRO A 47 0.91 19.98 -3.23
C PRO A 47 0.02 19.31 -2.18
N LEU A 48 0.18 18.00 -2.07
CA LEU A 48 -0.43 17.18 -1.03
C LEU A 48 0.65 16.82 -0.03
N GLN A 49 0.25 16.56 1.20
CA GLN A 49 1.15 16.16 2.27
C GLN A 49 0.54 14.96 2.99
N GLY A 50 1.41 14.20 3.64
CA GLY A 50 1.04 13.07 4.48
C GLY A 50 0.96 11.78 3.69
N TYR A 51 0.22 10.81 4.22
CA TYR A 51 0.21 9.46 3.67
C TYR A 51 -1.19 8.88 3.51
N CYS A 52 -1.29 7.83 2.71
CA CYS A 52 -2.48 7.01 2.63
C CYS A 52 -2.16 5.53 2.51
N ASN A 53 -2.81 4.73 3.34
CA ASN A 53 -2.86 3.28 3.25
C ASN A 53 -4.17 2.87 2.61
N TYR A 54 -4.14 2.22 1.45
CA TYR A 54 -5.31 1.64 0.81
C TYR A 54 -5.40 0.16 1.12
N MET A 55 -6.61 -0.30 1.43
CA MET A 55 -6.97 -1.71 1.48
C MET A 55 -8.01 -2.01 0.41
N ILE A 56 -7.61 -2.80 -0.59
CA ILE A 56 -8.41 -3.06 -1.79
C ILE A 56 -8.82 -4.52 -1.79
N GLU A 57 -10.13 -4.75 -1.70
CA GLU A 57 -10.71 -6.08 -1.82
C GLU A 57 -10.90 -6.41 -3.30
N MET A 58 -10.41 -7.58 -3.72
CA MET A 58 -10.45 -8.08 -5.08
C MET A 58 -11.43 -9.25 -5.20
N GLU A 59 -12.20 -9.26 -6.29
CA GLU A 59 -13.02 -10.38 -6.71
C GLU A 59 -12.36 -11.04 -7.93
N HIS A 60 -12.15 -12.36 -7.92
CA HIS A 60 -11.48 -13.08 -9.01
C HIS A 60 -12.52 -13.80 -9.88
N LYS A 61 -12.44 -13.63 -11.19
CA LYS A 61 -13.26 -14.33 -12.19
C LYS A 61 -12.39 -14.78 -13.35
N GLY A 62 -12.19 -16.10 -13.47
CA GLY A 62 -11.26 -16.68 -14.44
C GLY A 62 -9.86 -16.09 -14.29
N LYS A 63 -9.31 -15.52 -15.37
CA LYS A 63 -7.95 -14.94 -15.41
C LYS A 63 -7.85 -13.48 -14.94
N TYR A 64 -8.92 -12.92 -14.38
CA TYR A 64 -9.01 -11.50 -14.01
C TYR A 64 -9.42 -11.29 -12.55
N ALA A 65 -8.84 -10.26 -11.94
CA ALA A 65 -9.19 -9.74 -10.63
C ALA A 65 -9.85 -8.37 -10.78
N TYR A 66 -10.95 -8.13 -10.08
CA TYR A 66 -11.77 -6.94 -10.16
C TYR A 66 -11.79 -6.24 -8.81
N ILE A 67 -11.65 -4.92 -8.79
CA ILE A 67 -11.79 -4.16 -7.54
C ILE A 67 -13.25 -4.27 -7.04
N LYS A 68 -13.45 -4.95 -5.91
CA LYS A 68 -14.76 -5.10 -5.27
C LYS A 68 -15.04 -3.97 -4.27
N ARG A 69 -14.04 -3.62 -3.46
CA ARG A 69 -14.15 -2.57 -2.44
C ARG A 69 -12.81 -1.85 -2.24
N ILE A 70 -12.87 -0.56 -1.93
CA ILE A 70 -11.67 0.26 -1.63
C ILE A 70 -11.91 0.93 -0.28
N ARG A 71 -11.08 0.60 0.70
CA ARG A 71 -10.98 1.27 2.01
C ARG A 71 -9.64 2.00 2.08
N TYR A 72 -9.56 3.02 2.93
CA TYR A 72 -8.30 3.73 3.17
C TYR A 72 -8.22 4.25 4.59
N ALA A 73 -6.99 4.46 5.07
CA ALA A 73 -6.66 5.11 6.33
C ALA A 73 -5.44 6.05 6.12
N GLY A 74 -5.38 7.14 6.88
CA GLY A 74 -4.37 8.19 6.73
C GLY A 74 -4.99 9.55 6.40
N ASP A 75 -4.20 10.41 5.78
CA ASP A 75 -4.55 11.80 5.50
C ASP A 75 -5.70 11.91 4.49
N LYS A 76 -6.82 12.48 4.96
CA LYS A 76 -8.11 12.48 4.23
C LYS A 76 -7.99 13.05 2.81
N LYS A 77 -7.15 14.07 2.59
CA LYS A 77 -7.04 14.76 1.31
C LYS A 77 -6.28 13.94 0.27
N ILE A 78 -5.05 13.49 0.60
CA ILE A 78 -4.26 12.63 -0.29
C ILE A 78 -4.97 11.30 -0.53
N CYS A 79 -5.58 10.70 0.50
CA CYS A 79 -6.38 9.50 0.34
C CYS A 79 -7.53 9.65 -0.65
N LYS A 80 -8.32 10.74 -0.54
CA LYS A 80 -9.42 11.01 -1.46
C LYS A 80 -8.94 11.28 -2.87
N VAL A 81 -7.84 12.00 -3.06
CA VAL A 81 -7.28 12.32 -4.37
C VAL A 81 -6.72 11.06 -5.03
N GLY A 82 -5.91 10.27 -4.33
CA GLY A 82 -5.37 9.01 -4.83
C GLY A 82 -6.45 8.00 -5.19
N LYS A 83 -7.52 7.92 -4.38
CA LYS A 83 -8.68 7.04 -4.65
C LYS A 83 -9.34 7.33 -6.00
N LYS A 84 -9.29 8.56 -6.53
CA LYS A 84 -9.86 8.88 -7.86
C LYS A 84 -9.21 8.08 -9.01
N GLY A 85 -7.99 7.59 -8.81
CA GLY A 85 -7.31 6.70 -9.75
C GLY A 85 -7.88 5.27 -9.77
N LEU A 86 -8.73 4.92 -8.81
CA LEU A 86 -9.31 3.60 -8.60
C LEU A 86 -10.84 3.65 -8.73
N LYS A 87 -11.43 2.64 -9.35
CA LYS A 87 -12.89 2.49 -9.48
C LYS A 87 -13.30 1.05 -9.18
N LYS A 88 -14.44 0.88 -8.52
CA LYS A 88 -15.07 -0.45 -8.37
C LYS A 88 -15.30 -1.06 -9.76
N GLY A 89 -15.06 -2.35 -9.92
CA GLY A 89 -15.14 -3.07 -11.19
C GLY A 89 -13.91 -2.94 -12.09
N MET A 90 -12.91 -2.13 -11.73
CA MET A 90 -11.65 -2.04 -12.49
C MET A 90 -10.95 -3.41 -12.48
N ARG A 91 -10.62 -3.91 -13.67
CA ARG A 91 -10.07 -5.26 -13.88
C ARG A 91 -8.56 -5.27 -14.09
N PHE A 92 -7.92 -6.35 -13.63
CA PHE A 92 -6.49 -6.61 -13.77
C PHE A 92 -6.27 -8.08 -14.12
N LYS A 93 -5.39 -8.36 -15.07
CA LYS A 93 -4.93 -9.74 -15.31
C LYS A 93 -3.96 -10.09 -14.16
N TYR A 94 -4.23 -11.19 -13.47
CA TYR A 94 -3.41 -11.67 -12.36
C TYR A 94 -2.78 -13.03 -12.69
N LYS A 95 -1.73 -13.39 -11.97
CA LYS A 95 -1.13 -14.75 -12.01
C LYS A 95 -1.41 -15.50 -10.72
N VAL A 96 -1.23 -14.83 -9.58
CA VAL A 96 -1.55 -15.34 -8.25
C VAL A 96 -2.76 -14.58 -7.71
N PRO A 97 -3.83 -15.26 -7.27
CA PRO A 97 -5.02 -14.59 -6.74
C PRO A 97 -4.72 -14.00 -5.37
N GLU A 98 -5.07 -12.74 -5.17
CA GLU A 98 -4.94 -12.04 -3.88
C GLU A 98 -6.24 -11.34 -3.54
N MET A 99 -6.93 -11.82 -2.50
CA MET A 99 -8.23 -11.26 -2.08
C MET A 99 -8.10 -9.82 -1.59
N TYR A 100 -6.99 -9.47 -0.96
CA TYR A 100 -6.75 -8.15 -0.40
C TYR A 100 -5.38 -7.63 -0.85
N ILE A 101 -5.36 -6.40 -1.35
CA ILE A 101 -4.15 -5.69 -1.77
C ILE A 101 -3.98 -4.44 -0.90
N ARG A 102 -2.84 -4.35 -0.21
CA ARG A 102 -2.40 -3.18 0.58
C ARG A 102 -1.47 -2.33 -0.25
N ILE A 103 -1.74 -1.03 -0.29
CA ILE A 103 -0.90 -0.04 -1.00
C ILE A 103 -0.61 1.10 -0.05
N HIS A 104 0.66 1.47 0.07
CA HIS A 104 1.07 2.68 0.76
C HIS A 104 1.51 3.75 -0.25
N VAL A 105 1.10 4.99 -0.01
CA VAL A 105 1.61 6.18 -0.71
C VAL A 105 1.84 7.30 0.29
N SER A 106 2.86 8.11 0.04
CA SER A 106 3.23 9.28 0.85
C SER A 106 3.79 10.37 -0.05
N GLU A 107 3.58 11.64 0.33
CA GLU A 107 4.14 12.84 -0.31
C GLU A 107 4.88 13.70 0.73
#